data_AF-A0A927K4K0-F1
#
_entry.id   AF-A0A927K4K0-F1
#
_cell.length_a   1.000
_cell.length_b   1.000
_cell.length_c   1.000
_cell.angle_alpha   90.00
_cell.angle_beta   90.00
_cell.angle_gamma   90.00
#
_symmetry.space_group_name_H-M   'P 1'
#
loop_
_entity.id
_entity.type
_entity.pdbx_description
1 polymer ?
#
loop_
_entity_poly.entity_id
_entity_poly.type
_entity_poly.pdbx_seq_one_letter_code
_entity_poly.pdbx_strand_id
1 'polypeptide(L)' 'MGRLSVLLAWNAGDPPSPFEMRRNDRIFETWQGNRNPFIDHPEWAEAVFG' A
#
# COMPACT_ATOMS: atom_id res chain seq x y z
N MET A 1 17.48 2.00 5.87
CA MET A 1 16.10 2.54 5.95
C MET A 1 15.87 3.42 4.73
N GLY A 2 14.73 3.29 4.05
CA GLY A 2 14.34 4.17 2.94
C GLY A 2 14.04 5.59 3.42
N ARG A 3 14.16 6.59 2.55
CA ARG A 3 13.76 7.98 2.87
C ARG A 3 12.25 8.12 2.68
N LEU A 4 11.55 8.60 3.70
CA LEU A 4 10.08 8.74 3.67
C LEU A 4 9.60 9.51 2.44
N SER A 5 10.23 10.66 2.14
CA SER A 5 9.89 11.48 0.97
C SER A 5 10.03 10.73 -0.36
N VAL A 6 10.98 9.81 -0.46
CA VAL A 6 11.15 8.98 -1.67
C VAL A 6 10.05 7.92 -1.75
N LEU A 7 9.70 7.31 -0.62
CA LEU A 7 8.65 6.28 -0.57
C LEU A 7 7.27 6.88 -0.89
N LEU A 8 6.97 8.09 -0.42
CA LEU A 8 5.74 8.81 -0.77
C LEU A 8 5.69 9.16 -2.25
N ALA A 9 6.79 9.68 -2.82
CA ALA A 9 6.87 9.98 -4.24
C ALA A 9 6.69 8.73 -5.12
N TRP A 10 7.23 7.58 -4.69
CA TRP A 10 7.05 6.32 -5.41
C TRP A 10 5.62 5.79 -5.32
N ASN A 11 5.01 5.82 -4.14
CA ASN A 11 3.63 5.38 -3.95
C ASN A 11 2.63 6.22 -4.77
N ALA A 12 2.85 7.54 -4.88
CA ALA A 12 2.04 8.41 -5.71
C ALA A 12 2.29 8.21 -7.22
N GLY A 13 3.53 7.86 -7.60
CA GLY A 13 3.93 7.68 -9.00
C GLY A 13 3.55 6.31 -9.60
N ASP A 14 3.31 5.30 -8.77
CA ASP A 14 2.95 3.94 -9.19
C ASP A 14 1.83 3.39 -8.30
N PRO A 15 0.55 3.64 -8.66
CA PRO A 15 -0.59 3.15 -7.90
C PRO A 15 -0.68 1.61 -7.87
N PRO A 16 -1.30 1.02 -6.83
CA PRO A 16 -1.41 -0.43 -6.70
C PRO A 16 -2.03 -1.10 -7.93
N SER A 17 -1.36 -2.12 -8.43
CA SER A 17 -1.83 -2.92 -9.56
C SER A 17 -2.90 -3.94 -9.14
N PRO A 18 -3.70 -4.48 -10.09
CA PRO A 18 -4.64 -5.55 -9.79
C PRO A 18 -3.99 -6.81 -9.19
N PHE A 19 -2.73 -7.07 -9.49
CA PHE A 19 -1.99 -8.17 -8.89
C PHE A 19 -1.72 -7.93 -7.40
N GLU A 20 -1.32 -6.71 -7.04
CA GLU A 20 -1.07 -6.33 -5.65
C GLU A 20 -2.34 -6.33 -4.82
N MET A 21 -3.46 -5.88 -5.39
CA MET A 21 -4.78 -5.98 -4.75
C MET A 21 -5.14 -7.44 -4.44
N ARG A 22 -5.04 -8.34 -5.45
CA ARG A 22 -5.31 -9.78 -5.25
C ARG A 22 -4.37 -10.40 -4.22
N ARG A 23 -3.11 -9.97 -4.17
CA ARG A 23 -2.15 -10.41 -3.16
C ARG A 23 -2.57 -9.94 -1.76
N ASN A 24 -3.02 -8.70 -1.61
CA ASN A 24 -3.52 -8.16 -0.34
C ASN A 24 -4.72 -8.98 0.16
N ASP A 25 -5.67 -9.29 -0.73
CA ASP A 25 -6.84 -10.13 -0.42
C ASP A 25 -6.43 -11.52 0.03
N ARG A 26 -5.57 -12.19 -0.75
CA ARG A 26 -5.12 -13.54 -0.41
C ARG A 26 -4.40 -13.58 0.93
N ILE A 27 -3.61 -12.55 1.24
CA ILE A 27 -2.88 -12.46 2.51
C ILE A 27 -3.82 -12.29 3.69
N PHE A 28 -4.79 -11.39 3.54
CA PHE A 28 -5.84 -11.19 4.52
C PHE A 28 -6.60 -12.49 4.80
N GLU A 29 -7.10 -13.14 3.76
CA GLU A 29 -7.97 -14.33 3.89
C GLU A 29 -7.24 -15.56 4.41
N THR A 30 -5.98 -15.78 3.99
CA THR A 30 -5.31 -17.07 4.18
C THR A 30 -4.36 -17.09 5.38
N TRP A 31 -3.77 -15.94 5.75
CA TRP A 31 -2.66 -15.92 6.71
C TRP A 31 -2.85 -14.95 7.86
N GLN A 32 -3.08 -13.66 7.57
CA GLN A 32 -2.88 -12.62 8.59
C GLN A 32 -4.17 -12.05 9.19
N GLY A 33 -5.29 -12.11 8.48
CA GLY A 33 -6.55 -11.50 8.94
C GLY A 33 -6.52 -9.97 9.04
N ASN A 34 -5.50 -9.30 8.51
CA ASN A 34 -5.44 -7.85 8.35
C ASN A 34 -4.99 -7.44 6.93
N ARG A 35 -5.44 -6.28 6.46
CA ARG A 35 -5.13 -5.72 5.14
C ARG A 35 -4.07 -4.64 5.24
N ASN A 36 -3.26 -4.48 4.18
CA ASN A 36 -2.44 -3.29 4.05
C ASN A 36 -3.31 -2.10 3.58
N PRO A 37 -3.52 -1.07 4.42
CA PRO A 37 -4.40 0.04 4.07
C PRO A 37 -3.86 0.88 2.90
N PHE A 38 -2.55 0.89 2.65
CA PHE A 38 -1.95 1.65 1.54
C PHE A 38 -2.07 0.96 0.18
N ILE A 39 -2.49 -0.31 0.15
CA ILE A 39 -2.89 -1.00 -1.09
C ILE A 39 -4.37 -0.72 -1.40
N ASP A 40 -5.20 -0.61 -0.37
CA ASP A 40 -6.63 -0.34 -0.51
C ASP A 40 -6.92 1.15 -0.77
N HIS A 41 -6.15 2.00 -0.11
CA HIS A 41 -6.25 3.47 -0.11
C HIS A 41 -4.84 4.07 -0.22
N PRO A 42 -4.21 4.03 -1.41
CA PRO A 42 -2.88 4.60 -1.61
C PRO A 42 -2.81 6.09 -1.24
N GLU A 43 -3.90 6.83 -1.39
CA GLU A 43 -4.01 8.24 -1.00
C GLU A 43 -3.77 8.48 0.50
N TRP A 44 -3.96 7.46 1.35
CA TRP A 44 -3.71 7.59 2.78
C TRP A 44 -2.22 7.65 3.11
N ALA A 45 -1.33 7.18 2.25
CA ALA A 45 0.10 7.28 2.48
C ALA A 45 0.51 8.75 2.61
N GLU A 46 0.06 9.60 1.68
CA GLU A 46 0.28 11.04 1.73
C GLU A 46 -0.50 11.69 2.88
N ALA A 47 -1.76 11.31 3.10
CA ALA A 47 -2.57 11.94 4.15
C ALA A 47 -2.03 11.70 5.58
N VAL A 48 -1.33 10.59 5.81
CA VAL A 48 -0.81 10.21 7.14
C VAL A 48 0.63 10.65 7.35
N PHE A 49 1.45 10.66 6.29
CA PHE A 49 2.90 10.85 6.41
C PHE A 49 3.46 12.04 5.61
N GLY A 50 2.63 12.72 4.81
CA GLY A 50 2.97 13.94 4.08
C GLY A 50 3.03 15.19 4.96
#